data_AF-A0A2P5C2A8-F1
#
_entry.id   AF-A0A2P5C2A8-F1
#
_cell.length_a   1.000
_cell.length_b   1.000
_cell.length_c   1.000
_cell.angle_alpha   90.00
_cell.angle_beta   90.00
_cell.angle_gamma   90.00
#
_symmetry.space_group_name_H-M   'P 1'
#
loop_
_entity.id
_entity.type
_entity.pdbx_description
1 polymer ?
#
loop_
_entity_poly.entity_id
_entity_poly.type
_entity_poly.pdbx_seq_one_letter_code
_entity_poly.pdbx_strand_id
1 'polypeptide(L)'
;MDGIKGFKTIVIDYMTSNLNELLTKSLIDLLKMVYERKTLIPRTYIQHRNIAELFRCPNITVAQDGSGNFTKIMDAVLAAPNHSLMHFVIFVKRGLYREYVKIHSNKWNLVMIGEGMDLTVVNGNRSYGDGWRTYDSATFAVSGQGFIAMNMGFENTAEPNNHQAVALRSSSDRSAFYRCKFISHQDTLYAHSHRQFYKKCRISGTVDFIFGRAKAVFQDCSILPRQNYVGGQNTITANGRNFSAMESGFSFQRCAIFADTNAKKSKRATTPTYLGRPWGNYSRTVFMHTYMSNIVVPEGWMEWQGRTNYDSIYYGEYKNSGLGSELAGRVKWPGFHVITNSSVTSLFTVAEFIQGDLWLPFTKVPYNRGV
;
A
#
# COMPACT_ATOMS: atom_id res chain seq x y z
N MET A 1 41.10 -35.04 42.90
CA MET A 1 39.81 -34.72 42.25
C MET A 1 39.92 -33.51 41.31
N ASP A 2 41.12 -33.15 40.83
CA ASP A 2 41.34 -31.90 40.08
C ASP A 2 41.50 -32.08 38.56
N GLY A 3 41.80 -33.29 38.08
CA GLY A 3 41.97 -33.57 36.64
C GLY A 3 40.67 -33.49 35.82
N ILE A 4 39.52 -33.85 36.42
CA ILE A 4 38.23 -33.89 35.71
C ILE A 4 37.64 -32.47 35.53
N LYS A 5 37.88 -31.55 36.47
CA LYS A 5 37.47 -30.14 36.34
C LYS A 5 38.27 -29.42 35.26
N GLY A 6 39.59 -29.59 35.24
CA GLY A 6 40.45 -29.01 34.20
C GLY A 6 40.10 -29.49 32.79
N PHE A 7 39.81 -30.80 32.63
CA PHE A 7 39.40 -31.36 31.34
C PHE A 7 38.05 -30.82 30.86
N LYS A 8 37.06 -30.66 31.76
CA LYS A 8 35.77 -30.05 31.41
C LYS A 8 35.92 -28.60 30.96
N THR A 9 36.74 -27.81 31.63
CA THR A 9 36.98 -26.40 31.26
C THR A 9 37.64 -26.30 29.89
N ILE A 10 38.68 -27.11 29.63
CA ILE A 10 39.37 -27.12 28.33
C ILE A 10 38.44 -27.52 27.18
N VAL A 11 37.57 -28.52 27.39
CA VAL A 11 36.61 -28.95 26.36
C VAL A 11 35.53 -27.89 26.12
N ILE A 12 35.05 -27.21 27.16
CA ILE A 12 34.07 -26.12 27.01
C ILE A 12 34.70 -24.93 26.28
N ASP A 13 35.93 -24.55 26.62
CA ASP A 13 36.63 -23.44 25.97
C ASP A 13 36.96 -23.75 24.50
N TYR A 14 37.36 -25.00 24.19
CA TYR A 14 37.58 -25.46 22.82
C TYR A 14 36.29 -25.51 22.00
N MET A 15 35.18 -25.96 22.60
CA MET A 15 33.88 -25.98 21.93
C MET A 15 33.35 -24.55 21.71
N THR A 16 33.50 -23.67 22.70
CA THR A 16 33.02 -22.28 22.64
C THR A 16 33.82 -21.43 21.65
N SER A 17 35.14 -21.60 21.61
CA SER A 17 36.00 -20.94 20.62
C SER A 17 35.66 -21.38 19.19
N ASN A 18 35.54 -22.69 18.95
CA ASN A 18 35.12 -23.21 17.63
C ASN A 18 33.71 -22.75 17.24
N LEU A 19 32.75 -22.71 18.19
CA LEU A 19 31.40 -22.20 17.90
C LEU A 19 31.42 -20.71 17.57
N ASN A 20 32.18 -19.92 18.32
CA ASN A 20 32.32 -18.49 18.08
C ASN A 20 32.98 -18.22 16.73
N GLU A 21 33.98 -19.01 16.34
CA GLU A 21 34.65 -18.93 15.04
C GLU A 21 33.71 -19.32 13.89
N LEU A 22 32.91 -20.38 14.06
CA LEU A 22 31.87 -20.77 13.09
C LEU A 22 30.77 -19.71 12.95
N LEU A 23 30.32 -19.14 14.07
CA LEU A 23 29.30 -18.10 14.09
C LEU A 23 29.80 -16.79 13.48
N THR A 24 31.02 -16.37 13.82
CA THR A 24 31.63 -15.17 13.23
C THR A 24 31.92 -15.36 11.74
N LYS A 25 32.43 -16.52 11.32
CA LYS A 25 32.62 -16.83 9.91
C LYS A 25 31.31 -16.83 9.14
N SER A 26 30.27 -17.47 9.68
CA SER A 26 28.92 -17.46 9.08
C SER A 26 28.32 -16.04 9.00
N LEU A 27 28.48 -15.22 10.05
CA LEU A 27 28.05 -13.82 10.03
C LEU A 27 28.83 -12.97 9.04
N ILE A 28 30.15 -13.17 8.95
CA ILE A 28 31.02 -12.49 7.98
C ILE A 28 30.65 -12.90 6.56
N ASP A 29 30.39 -14.18 6.31
CA ASP A 29 29.99 -14.68 4.99
C ASP A 29 28.59 -14.16 4.62
N LEU A 30 27.67 -14.08 5.58
CA LEU A 30 26.35 -13.45 5.38
C LEU A 30 26.48 -11.95 5.11
N LEU A 31 27.34 -11.24 5.85
CA LEU A 31 27.63 -9.82 5.66
C LEU A 31 28.32 -9.57 4.32
N LYS A 32 29.25 -10.43 3.90
CA LYS A 32 29.87 -10.40 2.57
C LYS A 32 28.84 -10.65 1.49
N MET A 33 27.96 -11.65 1.62
CA MET A 33 26.86 -11.87 0.69
C MET A 33 25.90 -10.68 0.59
N VAL A 34 25.60 -10.02 1.72
CA VAL A 34 24.75 -8.81 1.76
C VAL A 34 25.47 -7.61 1.15
N TYR A 35 26.77 -7.45 1.40
CA TYR A 35 27.60 -6.38 0.89
C TYR A 35 27.86 -6.53 -0.62
N GLU A 36 28.21 -7.73 -1.08
CA GLU A 36 28.35 -8.09 -2.48
C GLU A 36 27.02 -7.97 -3.23
N ARG A 37 25.88 -8.32 -2.62
CA ARG A 37 24.56 -8.03 -3.20
C ARG A 37 24.26 -6.53 -3.33
N LYS A 38 24.81 -5.67 -2.45
CA LYS A 38 24.67 -4.21 -2.57
C LYS A 38 25.57 -3.63 -3.67
N THR A 39 26.73 -4.23 -3.94
CA THR A 39 27.67 -3.77 -4.98
C THR A 39 27.38 -4.38 -6.36
N LEU A 40 26.72 -5.53 -6.44
CA LEU A 40 26.29 -6.20 -7.67
C LEU A 40 24.95 -5.70 -8.25
N ILE A 41 24.39 -4.60 -7.75
CA ILE A 41 23.34 -3.87 -8.47
C ILE A 41 24.03 -2.74 -9.21
N PRO A 42 24.40 -2.90 -10.49
CA PRO A 42 25.00 -1.83 -11.24
C PRO A 42 24.00 -0.67 -11.28
N ARG A 43 24.46 0.55 -10.96
CA ARG A 43 23.65 1.78 -11.05
C ARG A 43 23.04 2.03 -12.44
N THR A 44 23.44 1.25 -13.45
CA THR A 44 23.02 1.32 -14.84
C THR A 44 22.20 0.11 -15.33
N TYR A 45 21.76 -0.80 -14.46
CA TYR A 45 20.99 -2.00 -14.86
C TYR A 45 19.51 -1.95 -14.45
N ILE A 46 18.83 -0.83 -14.69
CA ILE A 46 17.36 -0.87 -14.90
C ILE A 46 17.16 -1.17 -16.38
N GLN A 47 17.48 -2.40 -16.78
CA GLN A 47 17.03 -2.89 -18.06
C GLN A 47 15.49 -2.88 -17.98
N HIS A 48 14.85 -2.05 -18.80
CA HIS A 48 13.42 -2.05 -19.04
C HIS A 48 12.97 -3.43 -19.54
N ARG A 49 12.92 -4.44 -18.67
CA ARG A 49 12.20 -5.68 -18.98
C ARG A 49 10.73 -5.32 -19.01
N ASN A 50 10.19 -5.43 -20.22
CA ASN A 50 8.94 -4.81 -20.60
C ASN A 50 7.79 -5.50 -19.84
N ILE A 51 6.93 -4.72 -19.19
CA ILE A 51 5.68 -5.23 -18.59
C ILE A 51 4.89 -6.02 -19.65
N ALA A 52 5.05 -5.68 -20.94
CA ALA A 52 4.53 -6.43 -22.09
C ALA A 52 4.82 -7.95 -22.05
N GLU A 53 5.92 -8.42 -21.46
CA GLU A 53 6.20 -9.86 -21.34
C GLU A 53 5.20 -10.59 -20.44
N LEU A 54 4.72 -9.94 -19.37
CA LEU A 54 3.68 -10.50 -18.50
C LEU A 54 2.32 -10.65 -19.23
N PHE A 55 2.09 -9.89 -20.31
CA PHE A 55 0.87 -9.99 -21.12
C PHE A 55 0.90 -11.11 -22.15
N ARG A 56 2.07 -11.60 -22.54
CA ARG A 56 2.21 -12.47 -23.73
C ARG A 56 1.88 -13.93 -23.47
N CYS A 57 2.02 -14.42 -22.25
CA CYS A 57 1.77 -15.83 -21.90
C CYS A 57 1.14 -15.94 -20.50
N PRO A 58 -0.16 -15.61 -20.33
CA PRO A 58 -0.83 -15.83 -19.06
C PRO A 58 -0.97 -17.34 -18.77
N ASN A 59 -0.91 -17.73 -17.50
CA ASN A 59 -1.20 -19.11 -17.10
C ASN A 59 -2.70 -19.42 -17.20
N ILE A 60 -3.54 -18.44 -16.87
CA ILE A 60 -5.00 -18.53 -16.96
C ILE A 60 -5.55 -17.24 -17.55
N THR A 61 -6.54 -17.36 -18.43
CA THR A 61 -7.36 -16.24 -18.91
C THR A 61 -8.77 -16.34 -18.35
N VAL A 62 -9.29 -15.21 -17.84
CA VAL A 62 -10.68 -15.04 -17.43
C VAL A 62 -11.40 -14.14 -18.44
N ALA A 63 -12.55 -14.57 -18.94
CA ALA A 63 -13.37 -13.80 -19.87
C ALA A 63 -14.86 -14.14 -19.72
N GLN A 64 -15.70 -13.12 -19.47
CA GLN A 64 -17.15 -13.31 -19.27
C GLN A 64 -17.88 -13.78 -20.54
N ASP A 65 -17.30 -13.57 -21.72
CA ASP A 65 -17.82 -14.01 -23.03
C ASP A 65 -17.53 -15.49 -23.34
N GLY A 66 -16.86 -16.22 -22.43
CA GLY A 66 -16.51 -17.62 -22.60
C GLY A 66 -15.26 -17.87 -23.44
N SER A 67 -14.56 -16.84 -23.91
CA SER A 67 -13.32 -16.96 -24.71
C SER A 67 -12.05 -17.22 -23.88
N GLY A 68 -12.18 -17.43 -22.57
CA GLY A 68 -11.10 -17.71 -21.63
C GLY A 68 -11.23 -19.09 -20.99
N ASN A 69 -10.32 -19.42 -20.08
CA ASN A 69 -10.38 -20.66 -19.30
C ASN A 69 -11.51 -20.64 -18.25
N PHE A 70 -11.82 -19.46 -17.70
CA PHE A 70 -12.88 -19.26 -16.72
C PHE A 70 -13.70 -18.02 -17.06
N THR A 71 -14.95 -17.98 -16.62
CA THR A 71 -15.81 -16.78 -16.73
C THR A 71 -15.79 -15.93 -15.45
N LYS A 72 -15.30 -16.48 -14.34
CA LYS A 72 -15.19 -15.85 -13.02
C LYS A 72 -13.75 -15.73 -12.56
N ILE A 73 -13.43 -14.65 -11.88
CA ILE A 73 -12.09 -14.40 -11.33
C ILE A 73 -11.78 -15.38 -10.19
N MET A 74 -12.77 -15.65 -9.33
CA MET A 74 -12.53 -16.52 -8.16
C MET A 74 -12.18 -17.95 -8.59
N ASP A 75 -12.77 -18.47 -9.67
CA ASP A 75 -12.48 -19.81 -10.18
C ASP A 75 -11.02 -19.92 -10.66
N ALA A 76 -10.51 -18.88 -11.36
CA ALA A 76 -9.11 -18.81 -11.74
C ALA A 76 -8.16 -18.73 -10.52
N VAL A 77 -8.55 -18.02 -9.46
CA VAL A 77 -7.80 -17.97 -8.19
C VAL A 77 -7.76 -19.35 -7.53
N LEU A 78 -8.87 -20.08 -7.53
CA LEU A 78 -8.95 -21.43 -6.96
C LEU A 78 -8.05 -22.41 -7.72
N ALA A 79 -8.01 -22.32 -9.05
CA ALA A 79 -7.19 -23.16 -9.91
C ALA A 79 -5.67 -22.91 -9.79
N ALA A 80 -5.26 -21.71 -9.37
CA ALA A 80 -3.85 -21.39 -9.20
C ALA A 80 -3.17 -22.26 -8.11
N PRO A 81 -1.89 -22.62 -8.25
CA PRO A 81 -1.17 -23.39 -7.25
C PRO A 81 -1.02 -22.62 -5.93
N ASN A 82 -1.01 -23.36 -4.82
CA ASN A 82 -0.67 -22.79 -3.51
C ASN A 82 0.85 -22.69 -3.36
N HIS A 83 1.31 -21.69 -2.61
CA HIS A 83 2.72 -21.49 -2.24
C HIS A 83 3.70 -21.48 -3.43
N SER A 84 3.22 -21.06 -4.61
CA SER A 84 4.07 -20.96 -5.80
C SER A 84 5.23 -19.99 -5.54
N LEU A 85 6.46 -20.45 -5.78
CA LEU A 85 7.65 -19.60 -5.76
C LEU A 85 7.79 -18.76 -7.03
N MET A 86 7.08 -19.16 -8.09
CA MET A 86 7.03 -18.45 -9.36
C MET A 86 5.74 -17.62 -9.46
N HIS A 87 5.79 -16.56 -10.27
CA HIS A 87 4.57 -15.82 -10.62
C HIS A 87 3.57 -16.73 -11.33
N PHE A 88 2.31 -16.67 -10.90
CA PHE A 88 1.21 -17.29 -11.61
C PHE A 88 0.27 -16.20 -12.12
N VAL A 89 0.24 -16.04 -13.44
CA VAL A 89 -0.40 -14.91 -14.13
C VAL A 89 -1.83 -15.27 -14.52
N ILE A 90 -2.78 -14.53 -13.95
CA ILE A 90 -4.19 -14.52 -14.32
C ILE A 90 -4.46 -13.26 -15.14
N PHE A 91 -4.70 -13.44 -16.43
CA PHE A 91 -5.15 -12.35 -17.31
C PHE A 91 -6.67 -12.28 -17.28
N VAL A 92 -7.23 -11.08 -17.06
CA VAL A 92 -8.66 -10.84 -16.92
C VAL A 92 -9.10 -9.89 -18.02
N LYS A 93 -9.85 -10.40 -19.00
CA LYS A 93 -10.38 -9.59 -20.09
C LYS A 93 -11.33 -8.52 -19.55
N ARG A 94 -11.55 -7.47 -20.34
CA ARG A 94 -12.48 -6.39 -20.05
C ARG A 94 -13.85 -6.95 -19.68
N GLY A 95 -14.51 -6.28 -18.76
CA GLY A 95 -15.76 -6.74 -18.18
C GLY A 95 -15.98 -6.13 -16.81
N LEU A 96 -17.24 -6.20 -16.39
CA LEU A 96 -17.67 -5.82 -15.06
C LEU A 96 -17.96 -7.11 -14.27
N TYR A 97 -16.99 -7.51 -13.47
CA TYR A 97 -17.01 -8.74 -12.69
C TYR A 97 -17.68 -8.47 -11.34
N ARG A 98 -18.96 -8.82 -11.25
CA ARG A 98 -19.76 -8.71 -10.01
C ARG A 98 -19.45 -9.87 -9.08
N GLU A 99 -18.32 -9.78 -8.40
CA GLU A 99 -17.76 -10.86 -7.57
C GLU A 99 -17.15 -10.31 -6.28
N TYR A 100 -17.22 -11.10 -5.21
CA TYR A 100 -16.40 -10.90 -4.01
C TYR A 100 -15.22 -11.85 -4.08
N VAL A 101 -14.02 -11.32 -4.36
CA VAL A 101 -12.82 -12.13 -4.57
C VAL A 101 -11.97 -12.12 -3.31
N LYS A 102 -11.63 -13.32 -2.79
CA LYS A 102 -10.80 -13.48 -1.59
C LYS A 102 -9.60 -14.38 -1.88
N ILE A 103 -8.43 -13.77 -2.00
CA ILE A 103 -7.14 -14.46 -2.16
C ILE A 103 -6.57 -14.75 -0.76
N HIS A 104 -6.59 -16.03 -0.39
CA HIS A 104 -6.11 -16.50 0.92
C HIS A 104 -4.58 -16.49 1.02
N SER A 105 -4.05 -16.60 2.25
CA SER A 105 -2.62 -16.49 2.56
C SER A 105 -1.75 -17.57 1.93
N ASN A 106 -2.33 -18.70 1.50
CA ASN A 106 -1.65 -19.79 0.81
C ASN A 106 -1.45 -19.54 -0.70
N LYS A 107 -2.11 -18.53 -1.29
CA LYS A 107 -2.00 -18.21 -2.72
C LYS A 107 -0.91 -17.17 -2.97
N TRP A 108 0.35 -17.63 -3.00
CA TRP A 108 1.52 -16.75 -3.15
C TRP A 108 1.77 -16.34 -4.60
N ASN A 109 2.36 -15.16 -4.79
CA ASN A 109 2.90 -14.70 -6.06
C ASN A 109 1.88 -14.70 -7.23
N LEU A 110 0.61 -14.50 -6.91
CA LEU A 110 -0.43 -14.30 -7.91
C LEU A 110 -0.27 -12.93 -8.58
N VAL A 111 -0.29 -12.93 -9.90
CA VAL A 111 -0.25 -11.72 -10.73
C VAL A 111 -1.57 -11.61 -11.48
N MET A 112 -2.34 -10.57 -11.21
CA MET A 112 -3.62 -10.31 -11.86
C MET A 112 -3.50 -9.11 -12.80
N ILE A 113 -3.81 -9.31 -14.08
CA ILE A 113 -3.60 -8.30 -15.11
C ILE A 113 -4.88 -8.09 -15.91
N GLY A 114 -5.37 -6.85 -15.96
CA GLY A 114 -6.52 -6.47 -16.77
C GLY A 114 -6.15 -5.82 -18.10
N GLU A 115 -7.16 -5.61 -18.95
CA GLU A 115 -7.03 -4.86 -20.21
C GLU A 115 -6.97 -3.33 -20.01
N GLY A 116 -7.26 -2.86 -18.80
CA GLY A 116 -7.23 -1.44 -18.44
C GLY A 116 -8.02 -1.21 -17.17
N MET A 117 -7.57 -0.29 -16.31
CA MET A 117 -8.22 -0.09 -15.00
C MET A 117 -9.69 0.33 -15.12
N ASP A 118 -10.09 0.96 -16.22
CA ASP A 118 -11.48 1.33 -16.50
C ASP A 118 -12.25 0.28 -17.31
N LEU A 119 -11.56 -0.73 -17.85
CA LEU A 119 -12.13 -1.76 -18.73
C LEU A 119 -12.35 -3.09 -18.02
N THR A 120 -11.46 -3.45 -17.09
CA THR A 120 -11.53 -4.68 -16.30
C THR A 120 -11.77 -4.32 -14.83
N VAL A 121 -13.00 -4.48 -14.35
CA VAL A 121 -13.42 -3.98 -13.05
C VAL A 121 -14.06 -5.08 -12.21
N VAL A 122 -13.56 -5.29 -10.99
CA VAL A 122 -14.24 -6.08 -9.95
C VAL A 122 -15.14 -5.16 -9.15
N ASN A 123 -16.40 -5.55 -8.98
CA ASN A 123 -17.44 -4.70 -8.42
C ASN A 123 -18.26 -5.45 -7.36
N GLY A 124 -18.47 -4.79 -6.23
CA GLY A 124 -19.29 -5.25 -5.12
C GLY A 124 -19.96 -4.05 -4.44
N ASN A 125 -20.72 -4.30 -3.37
CA ASN A 125 -21.54 -3.30 -2.70
C ASN A 125 -21.76 -3.59 -1.19
N ARG A 126 -20.96 -4.47 -0.57
CA ARG A 126 -21.06 -4.73 0.88
C ARG A 126 -20.65 -3.49 1.67
N SER A 127 -21.33 -3.24 2.78
CA SER A 127 -21.07 -2.10 3.64
C SER A 127 -21.35 -2.41 5.10
N TYR A 128 -20.87 -1.54 5.99
CA TYR A 128 -21.21 -1.60 7.41
C TYR A 128 -22.70 -1.38 7.68
N GLY A 129 -23.34 -0.46 6.95
CA GLY A 129 -24.78 -0.25 7.03
C GLY A 129 -25.60 -1.51 6.72
N ASP A 130 -25.07 -2.40 5.88
CA ASP A 130 -25.70 -3.69 5.53
C ASP A 130 -25.30 -4.85 6.48
N GLY A 131 -24.70 -4.54 7.63
CA GLY A 131 -24.32 -5.53 8.65
C GLY A 131 -22.96 -6.21 8.44
N TRP A 132 -22.17 -5.78 7.46
CA TRP A 132 -20.81 -6.33 7.26
C TRP A 132 -19.79 -5.57 8.11
N ARG A 133 -18.89 -6.28 8.78
CA ARG A 133 -17.71 -5.61 9.38
C ARG A 133 -16.89 -4.95 8.26
N THR A 134 -16.28 -3.80 8.52
CA THR A 134 -15.39 -3.12 7.56
C THR A 134 -14.36 -4.05 6.92
N TYR A 135 -13.80 -4.98 7.69
CA TYR A 135 -12.84 -5.97 7.17
C TYR A 135 -13.43 -6.90 6.12
N ASP A 136 -14.71 -7.26 6.27
CA ASP A 136 -15.45 -8.23 5.46
C ASP A 136 -16.28 -7.57 4.35
N SER A 137 -16.37 -6.23 4.34
CA SER A 137 -17.04 -5.47 3.27
C SER A 137 -16.21 -5.34 1.99
N ALA A 138 -14.94 -5.75 2.01
CA ALA A 138 -14.03 -5.68 0.87
C ALA A 138 -14.57 -6.44 -0.36
N THR A 139 -14.78 -5.73 -1.47
CA THR A 139 -15.07 -6.35 -2.78
C THR A 139 -13.93 -7.28 -3.20
N PHE A 140 -12.69 -6.82 -3.04
CA PHE A 140 -11.50 -7.62 -3.32
C PHE A 140 -10.60 -7.66 -2.08
N ALA A 141 -10.26 -8.85 -1.61
CA ALA A 141 -9.41 -9.05 -0.45
C ALA A 141 -8.23 -9.96 -0.79
N VAL A 142 -7.01 -9.54 -0.44
CA VAL A 142 -5.79 -10.33 -0.68
C VAL A 142 -4.92 -10.45 0.56
N SER A 143 -4.53 -11.69 0.87
CA SER A 143 -3.63 -12.03 1.99
C SER A 143 -2.40 -12.84 1.56
N GLY A 144 -2.39 -13.43 0.37
CA GLY A 144 -1.23 -14.17 -0.15
C GLY A 144 -0.07 -13.23 -0.48
N GLN A 145 1.15 -13.55 -0.04
CA GLN A 145 2.32 -12.68 -0.23
C GLN A 145 2.71 -12.51 -1.71
N GLY A 146 3.34 -11.39 -2.04
CA GLY A 146 3.85 -11.11 -3.39
C GLY A 146 2.76 -10.88 -4.43
N PHE A 147 1.55 -10.50 -4.00
CA PHE A 147 0.45 -10.25 -4.92
C PHE A 147 0.72 -9.03 -5.80
N ILE A 148 0.46 -9.15 -7.09
CA ILE A 148 0.60 -8.06 -8.04
C ILE A 148 -0.72 -7.86 -8.78
N ALA A 149 -1.21 -6.63 -8.83
CA ALA A 149 -2.31 -6.24 -9.71
C ALA A 149 -1.86 -5.16 -10.69
N MET A 150 -2.20 -5.33 -11.97
CA MET A 150 -1.92 -4.34 -13.01
C MET A 150 -3.15 -4.08 -13.88
N ASN A 151 -3.41 -2.83 -14.22
CA ASN A 151 -4.51 -2.47 -15.14
C ASN A 151 -5.90 -3.00 -14.69
N MET A 152 -6.14 -3.05 -13.38
CA MET A 152 -7.40 -3.53 -12.78
C MET A 152 -8.15 -2.40 -12.07
N GLY A 153 -9.48 -2.43 -12.13
CA GLY A 153 -10.34 -1.61 -11.28
C GLY A 153 -10.97 -2.42 -10.15
N PHE A 154 -11.04 -1.82 -8.97
CA PHE A 154 -11.71 -2.37 -7.80
C PHE A 154 -12.71 -1.35 -7.28
N GLU A 155 -13.98 -1.74 -7.25
CA GLU A 155 -15.07 -0.83 -6.92
C GLU A 155 -15.97 -1.42 -5.83
N ASN A 156 -16.37 -0.56 -4.89
CA ASN A 156 -17.49 -0.80 -4.01
C ASN A 156 -18.53 0.29 -4.24
N THR A 157 -19.75 -0.11 -4.61
CA THR A 157 -20.85 0.79 -4.98
C THR A 157 -21.93 0.86 -3.90
N ALA A 158 -21.60 0.53 -2.65
CA ALA A 158 -22.47 0.87 -1.55
C ALA A 158 -22.74 2.39 -1.53
N GLU A 159 -23.97 2.76 -1.19
CA GLU A 159 -24.37 4.17 -1.15
C GLU A 159 -23.55 4.95 -0.10
N PRO A 160 -23.28 6.26 -0.30
CA PRO A 160 -22.45 7.04 0.61
C PRO A 160 -22.91 7.03 2.08
N ASN A 161 -24.22 6.85 2.32
CA ASN A 161 -24.82 6.85 3.65
C ASN A 161 -24.74 5.47 4.34
N ASN A 162 -24.25 4.43 3.65
CA ASN A 162 -24.13 3.08 4.21
C ASN A 162 -22.80 2.86 4.97
N HIS A 163 -22.11 3.95 5.33
CA HIS A 163 -20.87 3.95 6.09
C HIS A 163 -19.73 3.17 5.39
N GLN A 164 -18.90 2.42 6.14
CA GLN A 164 -17.66 1.82 5.64
C GLN A 164 -17.92 0.78 4.54
N ALA A 165 -17.31 0.96 3.37
CA ALA A 165 -17.50 0.10 2.21
C ALA A 165 -16.18 -0.07 1.43
N VAL A 166 -15.46 -1.17 1.68
CA VAL A 166 -14.10 -1.35 1.17
C VAL A 166 -14.14 -1.85 -0.27
N ALA A 167 -13.42 -1.18 -1.18
CA ALA A 167 -13.21 -1.64 -2.56
C ALA A 167 -12.11 -2.69 -2.63
N LEU A 168 -10.96 -2.41 -2.00
CA LEU A 168 -9.87 -3.36 -1.89
C LEU A 168 -9.24 -3.37 -0.49
N ARG A 169 -9.02 -4.57 0.05
CA ARG A 169 -8.23 -4.81 1.25
C ARG A 169 -6.97 -5.60 0.92
N SER A 170 -5.80 -5.06 1.25
CA SER A 170 -4.53 -5.76 1.14
C SER A 170 -3.94 -6.06 2.52
N SER A 171 -3.82 -7.34 2.82
CA SER A 171 -3.04 -7.91 3.93
C SER A 171 -1.84 -8.71 3.40
N SER A 172 -1.42 -8.44 2.15
CA SER A 172 -0.32 -9.12 1.47
C SER A 172 0.99 -8.37 1.70
N ASP A 173 2.03 -9.07 2.15
CA ASP A 173 3.39 -8.51 2.17
C ASP A 173 3.98 -8.50 0.76
N ARG A 174 4.72 -7.42 0.45
CA ARG A 174 5.36 -7.20 -0.86
C ARG A 174 4.33 -7.17 -1.99
N SER A 175 3.15 -6.60 -1.74
CA SER A 175 2.14 -6.42 -2.78
C SER A 175 2.38 -5.15 -3.59
N ALA A 176 2.16 -5.24 -4.91
CA ALA A 176 2.31 -4.12 -5.83
C ALA A 176 1.07 -3.92 -6.69
N PHE A 177 0.63 -2.66 -6.80
CA PHE A 177 -0.51 -2.25 -7.61
C PHE A 177 -0.05 -1.21 -8.62
N TYR A 178 -0.22 -1.49 -9.91
CA TYR A 178 0.29 -0.62 -10.97
C TYR A 178 -0.78 -0.29 -11.99
N ARG A 179 -1.07 1.01 -12.17
CA ARG A 179 -2.17 1.48 -13.02
C ARG A 179 -3.48 0.79 -12.62
N CYS A 180 -3.79 0.80 -11.34
CA CYS A 180 -5.08 0.32 -10.81
C CYS A 180 -5.97 1.49 -10.41
N LYS A 181 -7.28 1.26 -10.38
CA LYS A 181 -8.23 2.20 -9.76
C LYS A 181 -8.93 1.56 -8.56
N PHE A 182 -9.19 2.39 -7.55
CA PHE A 182 -9.90 2.01 -6.33
C PHE A 182 -10.98 3.06 -6.09
N ILE A 183 -12.25 2.65 -6.09
CA ILE A 183 -13.38 3.57 -6.00
C ILE A 183 -14.38 3.05 -4.98
N SER A 184 -14.68 3.89 -3.99
CA SER A 184 -15.83 3.76 -3.09
C SER A 184 -16.18 5.15 -2.56
N HIS A 185 -16.86 5.20 -1.41
CA HIS A 185 -17.04 6.38 -0.58
C HIS A 185 -16.13 6.29 0.66
N GLN A 186 -16.67 5.89 1.81
CA GLN A 186 -15.92 5.72 3.04
C GLN A 186 -15.12 4.41 3.02
N ASP A 187 -13.87 4.46 3.51
CA ASP A 187 -12.99 3.29 3.68
C ASP A 187 -12.61 2.58 2.35
N THR A 188 -12.42 3.33 1.26
CA THR A 188 -12.19 2.78 -0.10
C THR A 188 -11.05 1.75 -0.18
N LEU A 189 -9.84 2.12 0.25
CA LEU A 189 -8.64 1.30 0.18
C LEU A 189 -8.15 0.99 1.60
N TYR A 190 -8.29 -0.29 1.97
CA TYR A 190 -7.79 -0.77 3.25
C TYR A 190 -6.39 -1.38 3.09
N ALA A 191 -5.38 -0.51 3.19
CA ALA A 191 -3.97 -0.88 3.29
C ALA A 191 -3.70 -1.50 4.67
N HIS A 192 -4.24 -2.70 4.89
CA HIS A 192 -4.42 -3.32 6.20
C HIS A 192 -3.11 -3.58 6.93
N SER A 193 -2.16 -4.30 6.30
CA SER A 193 -0.90 -4.71 6.95
C SER A 193 0.25 -4.95 5.95
N HIS A 194 1.47 -5.08 6.49
CA HIS A 194 2.70 -5.40 5.75
C HIS A 194 3.16 -4.33 4.74
N ARG A 195 4.14 -4.65 3.89
CA ARG A 195 4.72 -3.72 2.91
C ARG A 195 3.93 -3.73 1.61
N GLN A 196 3.60 -2.54 1.11
CA GLN A 196 2.74 -2.38 -0.07
C GLN A 196 3.24 -1.22 -0.93
N PHE A 197 3.09 -1.35 -2.25
CA PHE A 197 3.47 -0.32 -3.21
C PHE A 197 2.35 -0.05 -4.22
N TYR A 198 1.98 1.21 -4.38
CA TYR A 198 0.95 1.66 -5.31
C TYR A 198 1.57 2.67 -6.28
N LYS A 199 1.53 2.39 -7.58
CA LYS A 199 2.18 3.20 -8.61
C LYS A 199 1.20 3.58 -9.71
N LYS A 200 1.11 4.87 -10.02
CA LYS A 200 0.21 5.39 -11.08
C LYS A 200 -1.24 4.93 -10.90
N CYS A 201 -1.69 4.82 -9.65
CA CYS A 201 -3.05 4.41 -9.32
C CYS A 201 -3.98 5.62 -9.20
N ARG A 202 -5.29 5.40 -9.40
CA ARG A 202 -6.35 6.36 -9.08
C ARG A 202 -7.11 5.88 -7.85
N ILE A 203 -7.19 6.69 -6.80
CA ILE A 203 -7.84 6.32 -5.54
C ILE A 203 -8.88 7.39 -5.22
N SER A 204 -10.16 7.01 -5.17
CA SER A 204 -11.28 7.92 -5.01
C SER A 204 -12.20 7.52 -3.87
N GLY A 205 -12.54 8.47 -2.99
CA GLY A 205 -13.40 8.24 -1.82
C GLY A 205 -13.71 9.51 -1.03
N THR A 206 -14.33 9.36 0.14
CA THR A 206 -14.77 10.47 1.01
C THR A 206 -14.06 10.47 2.36
N VAL A 207 -14.52 9.65 3.29
CA VAL A 207 -14.01 9.55 4.67
C VAL A 207 -13.01 8.40 4.76
N ASP A 208 -11.84 8.67 5.33
CA ASP A 208 -10.78 7.72 5.65
C ASP A 208 -10.43 6.78 4.48
N PHE A 209 -10.50 7.30 3.25
CA PHE A 209 -10.58 6.42 2.08
C PHE A 209 -9.25 5.72 1.74
N ILE A 210 -8.15 6.07 2.40
CA ILE A 210 -6.91 5.30 2.49
C ILE A 210 -6.58 5.06 3.97
N PHE A 211 -6.80 3.85 4.47
CA PHE A 211 -6.66 3.57 5.90
C PHE A 211 -6.01 2.22 6.16
N GLY A 212 -5.61 1.98 7.41
CA GLY A 212 -4.99 0.73 7.84
C GLY A 212 -3.63 0.90 8.53
N ARG A 213 -2.89 -0.21 8.59
CA ARG A 213 -1.62 -0.35 9.34
C ARG A 213 -0.50 -0.95 8.48
N ALA A 214 -0.57 -0.81 7.16
CA ALA A 214 0.53 -1.16 6.27
C ALA A 214 1.72 -0.17 6.39
N LYS A 215 2.89 -0.61 5.93
CA LYS A 215 3.96 0.26 5.41
C LYS A 215 3.70 0.43 3.92
N ALA A 216 2.98 1.48 3.54
CA ALA A 216 2.54 1.68 2.16
C ALA A 216 3.15 2.93 1.54
N VAL A 217 3.70 2.78 0.33
CA VAL A 217 4.13 3.91 -0.49
C VAL A 217 3.19 4.05 -1.70
N PHE A 218 2.68 5.26 -1.89
CA PHE A 218 1.89 5.69 -3.02
C PHE A 218 2.75 6.62 -3.88
N GLN A 219 3.00 6.25 -5.12
CA GLN A 219 3.93 6.97 -5.98
C GLN A 219 3.29 7.31 -7.33
N ASP A 220 3.34 8.59 -7.70
CA ASP A 220 2.73 9.13 -8.92
C ASP A 220 1.22 8.80 -9.03
N CYS A 221 0.51 8.72 -7.90
CA CYS A 221 -0.92 8.40 -7.85
C CYS A 221 -1.78 9.66 -7.94
N SER A 222 -2.98 9.51 -8.50
CA SER A 222 -4.06 10.50 -8.40
C SER A 222 -4.94 10.16 -7.20
N ILE A 223 -5.07 11.10 -6.29
CA ILE A 223 -5.86 10.99 -5.06
C ILE A 223 -7.06 11.91 -5.21
N LEU A 224 -8.26 11.33 -5.18
CA LEU A 224 -9.48 11.94 -5.70
C LEU A 224 -10.56 12.03 -4.62
N PRO A 225 -10.49 13.00 -3.70
CA PRO A 225 -11.57 13.27 -2.77
C PRO A 225 -12.88 13.57 -3.53
N ARG A 226 -13.95 12.87 -3.17
CA ARG A 226 -15.26 12.98 -3.81
C ARG A 226 -16.16 13.97 -3.07
N GLN A 227 -17.24 14.38 -3.74
CA GLN A 227 -18.36 15.02 -3.06
C GLN A 227 -18.89 14.09 -1.95
N ASN A 228 -18.94 14.60 -0.72
CA ASN A 228 -19.63 13.97 0.40
C ASN A 228 -21.01 14.61 0.60
N TYR A 229 -21.83 14.05 1.50
CA TYR A 229 -23.10 14.66 1.89
C TYR A 229 -22.88 16.10 2.44
N VAL A 230 -23.93 16.93 2.39
CA VAL A 230 -23.86 18.33 2.82
C VAL A 230 -23.48 18.41 4.31
N GLY A 231 -22.45 19.19 4.63
CA GLY A 231 -21.91 19.28 6.00
C GLY A 231 -20.95 18.15 6.38
N GLY A 232 -20.79 17.13 5.52
CA GLY A 232 -19.76 16.11 5.67
C GLY A 232 -18.36 16.67 5.46
N GLN A 233 -17.36 15.88 5.86
CA GLN A 233 -15.94 16.17 5.69
C GLN A 233 -15.27 14.97 5.02
N ASN A 234 -14.15 15.21 4.34
CA ASN A 234 -13.32 14.17 3.74
C ASN A 234 -11.99 14.08 4.48
N THR A 235 -11.50 12.86 4.62
CA THR A 235 -10.17 12.57 5.13
C THR A 235 -9.49 11.60 4.18
N ILE A 236 -8.38 12.03 3.60
CA ILE A 236 -7.64 11.18 2.65
C ILE A 236 -7.07 9.97 3.37
N THR A 237 -6.48 10.19 4.55
CA THR A 237 -5.82 9.12 5.30
C THR A 237 -6.35 8.93 6.71
N ALA A 238 -6.39 7.66 7.14
CA ALA A 238 -6.53 7.28 8.54
C ALA A 238 -5.54 6.17 8.88
N ASN A 239 -4.30 6.54 9.21
CA ASN A 239 -3.28 5.57 9.59
C ASN A 239 -3.50 5.09 11.03
N GLY A 240 -3.60 3.78 11.20
CA GLY A 240 -3.96 3.11 12.44
C GLY A 240 -2.78 2.73 13.34
N ARG A 241 -1.56 3.21 13.08
CA ARG A 241 -0.37 2.86 13.89
C ARG A 241 -0.62 3.23 15.37
N ASN A 242 -0.52 2.25 16.26
CA ASN A 242 -0.99 2.44 17.65
C ASN A 242 0.11 2.40 18.72
N PHE A 243 1.34 2.07 18.35
CA PHE A 243 2.48 2.10 19.26
C PHE A 243 3.79 2.41 18.52
N SER A 244 4.79 2.89 19.25
CA SER A 244 6.07 3.36 18.70
C SER A 244 6.85 2.26 17.97
N ALA A 245 6.80 1.01 18.43
CA ALA A 245 7.52 -0.10 17.78
C ALA A 245 6.89 -0.56 16.44
N MET A 246 5.63 -0.21 16.16
CA MET A 246 5.03 -0.50 14.85
C MET A 246 5.74 0.30 13.77
N GLU A 247 6.25 -0.37 12.75
CA GLU A 247 6.91 0.32 11.64
C GLU A 247 5.93 0.87 10.59
N SER A 248 4.62 0.72 10.77
CA SER A 248 3.60 1.12 9.80
C SER A 248 3.57 2.63 9.54
N GLY A 249 2.90 3.01 8.45
CA GLY A 249 2.77 4.40 8.02
C GLY A 249 2.50 4.51 6.53
N PHE A 250 2.06 5.68 6.10
CA PHE A 250 1.80 5.98 4.69
C PHE A 250 2.75 7.05 4.16
N SER A 251 3.23 6.85 2.94
CA SER A 251 4.15 7.75 2.25
C SER A 251 3.64 8.04 0.85
N PHE A 252 3.32 9.30 0.57
CA PHE A 252 2.81 9.77 -0.71
C PHE A 252 3.89 10.58 -1.43
N GLN A 253 4.25 10.15 -2.64
CA GLN A 253 5.40 10.66 -3.38
C GLN A 253 4.97 11.07 -4.80
N ARG A 254 5.14 12.34 -5.13
CA ARG A 254 4.79 12.86 -6.47
C ARG A 254 3.35 12.56 -6.88
N CYS A 255 2.46 12.46 -5.90
CA CYS A 255 1.03 12.30 -6.12
C CYS A 255 0.40 13.63 -6.55
N ALA A 256 -0.84 13.56 -7.02
CA ALA A 256 -1.68 14.73 -7.25
C ALA A 256 -3.02 14.56 -6.52
N ILE A 257 -3.40 15.56 -5.72
CA ILE A 257 -4.66 15.62 -4.99
C ILE A 257 -5.56 16.65 -5.67
N PHE A 258 -6.71 16.22 -6.16
CA PHE A 258 -7.71 17.08 -6.80
C PHE A 258 -9.11 16.48 -6.65
N ALA A 259 -10.14 17.32 -6.74
CA ALA A 259 -11.53 16.89 -6.65
C ALA A 259 -11.87 15.82 -7.70
N ASP A 260 -12.60 14.77 -7.33
CA ASP A 260 -13.15 13.84 -8.30
C ASP A 260 -14.30 14.49 -9.10
N THR A 261 -14.03 14.83 -10.35
CA THR A 261 -14.99 15.45 -11.26
C THR A 261 -15.84 14.44 -12.05
N ASN A 262 -15.53 13.14 -11.98
CA ASN A 262 -16.25 12.10 -12.73
C ASN A 262 -17.54 11.65 -12.03
N ALA A 263 -17.76 12.06 -10.77
CA ALA A 263 -19.06 11.95 -10.13
C ALA A 263 -20.03 12.93 -10.81
N LYS A 264 -20.75 12.44 -11.84
CA LYS A 264 -21.60 13.12 -12.85
C LYS A 264 -22.54 14.27 -12.42
N LYS A 265 -22.55 14.75 -11.17
CA LYS A 265 -23.48 15.77 -10.67
C LYS A 265 -22.94 16.71 -9.57
N SER A 266 -21.64 16.71 -9.25
CA SER A 266 -21.11 17.64 -8.23
C SER A 266 -20.96 19.06 -8.83
N LYS A 267 -22.03 19.87 -8.69
CA LYS A 267 -21.89 21.33 -8.67
C LYS A 267 -20.96 21.66 -7.49
N ARG A 268 -19.97 22.55 -7.67
CA ARG A 268 -18.99 22.97 -6.65
C ARG A 268 -19.64 23.18 -5.27
N ALA A 269 -19.63 22.14 -4.46
CA ALA A 269 -19.84 22.18 -3.02
C ALA A 269 -18.63 21.44 -2.43
N THR A 270 -17.52 22.16 -2.28
CA THR A 270 -16.24 21.57 -1.88
C THR A 270 -16.35 21.03 -0.46
N THR A 271 -16.64 19.74 -0.32
CA THR A 271 -16.53 19.03 0.96
C THR A 271 -15.14 19.34 1.54
N PRO A 272 -15.07 19.93 2.75
CA PRO A 272 -13.80 20.19 3.42
C PRO A 272 -12.95 18.92 3.42
N THR A 273 -11.76 18.98 2.84
CA THR A 273 -10.89 17.82 2.69
C THR A 273 -9.60 18.01 3.47
N TYR A 274 -9.31 17.04 4.33
CA TYR A 274 -8.09 16.97 5.12
C TYR A 274 -7.20 15.85 4.57
N LEU A 275 -5.88 16.04 4.68
CA LEU A 275 -4.85 15.05 4.36
C LEU A 275 -4.99 13.78 5.21
N GLY A 276 -5.53 13.90 6.42
CA GLY A 276 -5.92 12.75 7.23
C GLY A 276 -6.27 13.08 8.67
N ARG A 277 -6.57 12.02 9.42
CA ARG A 277 -6.84 12.06 10.87
C ARG A 277 -6.29 10.82 11.58
N PRO A 278 -5.85 10.93 12.85
CA PRO A 278 -5.01 9.91 13.47
C PRO A 278 -5.83 8.80 14.13
N TRP A 279 -6.28 7.81 13.33
CA TRP A 279 -6.99 6.63 13.85
C TRP A 279 -6.19 5.91 14.96
N GLY A 280 -4.88 5.73 14.78
CA GLY A 280 -4.00 5.19 15.81
C GLY A 280 -3.32 6.28 16.65
N ASN A 281 -2.91 5.95 17.88
CA ASN A 281 -2.23 6.89 18.78
C ASN A 281 -0.85 7.35 18.26
N TYR A 282 -0.20 6.55 17.41
CA TYR A 282 1.10 6.84 16.81
C TYR A 282 0.98 6.98 15.29
N SER A 283 -0.17 7.48 14.82
CA SER A 283 -0.49 7.62 13.40
C SER A 283 0.66 8.28 12.62
N ARG A 284 1.01 7.73 11.45
CA ARG A 284 2.13 8.24 10.66
C ARG A 284 1.79 8.33 9.18
N THR A 285 1.85 9.54 8.64
CA THR A 285 1.57 9.84 7.23
C THR A 285 2.49 10.96 6.76
N VAL A 286 3.10 10.79 5.57
CA VAL A 286 3.95 11.82 4.95
C VAL A 286 3.51 12.07 3.52
N PHE A 287 3.35 13.36 3.16
CA PHE A 287 3.16 13.82 1.78
C PHE A 287 4.39 14.58 1.30
N MET A 288 5.01 14.10 0.22
CA MET A 288 6.23 14.70 -0.32
C MET A 288 6.18 14.85 -1.84
N HIS A 289 6.64 16.01 -2.33
CA HIS A 289 6.56 16.39 -3.74
C HIS A 289 5.16 16.24 -4.34
N THR A 290 4.13 16.32 -3.51
CA THR A 290 2.75 16.09 -3.92
C THR A 290 2.10 17.40 -4.32
N TYR A 291 1.42 17.41 -5.46
CA TYR A 291 0.58 18.54 -5.85
C TYR A 291 -0.75 18.47 -5.10
N MET A 292 -1.17 19.57 -4.49
CA MET A 292 -2.41 19.70 -3.74
C MET A 292 -3.22 20.87 -4.31
N SER A 293 -4.35 20.58 -4.95
CA SER A 293 -5.27 21.64 -5.36
C SER A 293 -5.89 22.32 -4.14
N ASN A 294 -6.60 23.44 -4.35
CA ASN A 294 -7.33 24.18 -3.31
C ASN A 294 -8.49 23.41 -2.63
N ILE A 295 -8.59 22.08 -2.83
CA ILE A 295 -9.55 21.25 -2.12
C ILE A 295 -9.09 20.92 -0.69
N VAL A 296 -7.77 20.90 -0.47
CA VAL A 296 -7.20 20.68 0.87
C VAL A 296 -7.37 21.96 1.67
N VAL A 297 -8.01 21.85 2.83
CA VAL A 297 -8.26 23.00 3.71
C VAL A 297 -6.96 23.48 4.39
N PRO A 298 -6.87 24.76 4.79
CA PRO A 298 -5.63 25.33 5.36
C PRO A 298 -5.08 24.55 6.56
N GLU A 299 -5.96 24.03 7.43
CA GLU A 299 -5.60 23.23 8.60
C GLU A 299 -4.81 21.98 8.22
N GLY A 300 -5.07 21.42 7.03
CA GLY A 300 -4.43 20.26 6.45
C GLY A 300 -4.80 18.94 7.12
N TRP A 301 -4.87 18.88 8.44
CA TRP A 301 -5.09 17.67 9.22
C TRP A 301 -6.27 17.83 10.17
N MET A 302 -7.04 16.75 10.37
CA MET A 302 -8.25 16.75 11.19
C MET A 302 -8.04 15.97 12.48
N GLU A 303 -8.58 16.51 13.57
CA GLU A 303 -8.60 15.87 14.88
C GLU A 303 -9.30 14.50 14.85
N TRP A 304 -8.89 13.62 15.75
CA TRP A 304 -9.68 12.42 16.03
C TRP A 304 -10.63 12.72 17.19
N GLN A 305 -11.92 12.46 17.03
CA GLN A 305 -12.92 12.82 18.03
C GLN A 305 -12.57 12.26 19.41
N GLY A 306 -12.56 13.14 20.42
CA GLY A 306 -12.23 12.79 21.80
C GLY A 306 -10.74 12.68 22.12
N ARG A 307 -9.84 12.96 21.16
CA ARG A 307 -8.39 13.04 21.41
C ARG A 307 -7.94 14.49 21.60
N THR A 308 -7.15 14.72 22.64
CA THR A 308 -6.62 16.05 22.99
C THR A 308 -5.11 16.18 22.84
N ASN A 309 -4.37 15.07 22.77
CA ASN A 309 -2.91 15.07 22.58
C ASN A 309 -2.50 14.45 21.24
N TYR A 310 -1.57 15.10 20.55
CA TYR A 310 -1.06 14.78 19.22
C TYR A 310 0.48 14.84 19.17
N ASP A 311 1.16 14.59 20.28
CA ASP A 311 2.62 14.55 20.41
C ASP A 311 3.28 13.31 19.78
N SER A 312 2.55 12.20 19.76
CA SER A 312 3.05 10.87 19.41
C SER A 312 2.78 10.46 17.96
N ILE A 313 1.99 11.25 17.24
CA ILE A 313 1.79 11.08 15.80
C ILE A 313 2.99 11.66 15.03
N TYR A 314 3.11 11.30 13.75
CA TYR A 314 4.09 11.89 12.85
C TYR A 314 3.43 12.22 11.51
N TYR A 315 3.03 13.48 11.34
CA TYR A 315 2.46 14.01 10.11
C TYR A 315 3.43 14.95 9.43
N GLY A 316 3.90 14.55 8.24
CA GLY A 316 4.99 15.23 7.55
C GLY A 316 4.57 15.79 6.19
N GLU A 317 5.01 17.00 5.89
CA GLU A 317 4.89 17.60 4.55
C GLU A 317 6.28 18.06 4.05
N TYR A 318 6.65 17.68 2.82
CA TYR A 318 7.95 18.00 2.21
C TYR A 318 7.81 18.46 0.76
N LYS A 319 8.16 19.72 0.47
CA LYS A 319 8.20 20.27 -0.91
C LYS A 319 6.94 19.97 -1.74
N ASN A 320 5.77 20.03 -1.09
CA ASN A 320 4.49 19.95 -1.78
C ASN A 320 4.24 21.25 -2.57
N SER A 321 3.33 21.21 -3.54
CA SER A 321 3.01 22.34 -4.41
C SER A 321 1.50 22.49 -4.63
N GLY A 322 1.07 23.63 -5.16
CA GLY A 322 -0.34 23.94 -5.39
C GLY A 322 -0.98 24.70 -4.21
N LEU A 323 -2.16 25.26 -4.44
CA LEU A 323 -2.83 26.13 -3.46
C LEU A 323 -3.17 25.40 -2.14
N GLY A 324 -3.41 24.09 -2.18
CA GLY A 324 -3.70 23.30 -0.97
C GLY A 324 -2.47 22.96 -0.13
N SER A 325 -1.25 23.26 -0.62
CA SER A 325 0.00 22.94 0.09
C SER A 325 0.53 24.07 0.97
N GLU A 326 -0.21 25.17 1.13
CA GLU A 326 0.20 26.27 1.98
C GLU A 326 0.31 25.85 3.46
N LEU A 327 1.42 26.22 4.10
CA LEU A 327 1.75 25.73 5.45
C LEU A 327 1.31 26.67 6.58
N ALA A 328 1.00 27.94 6.28
CA ALA A 328 0.74 28.96 7.30
C ALA A 328 -0.47 28.60 8.19
N GLY A 329 -1.53 28.07 7.57
CA GLY A 329 -2.77 27.67 8.23
C GLY A 329 -2.77 26.27 8.87
N ARG A 330 -1.66 25.51 8.76
CA ARG A 330 -1.60 24.15 9.30
C ARG A 330 -1.77 24.14 10.82
N VAL A 331 -2.37 23.05 11.31
CA VAL A 331 -2.48 22.73 12.74
C VAL A 331 -1.14 22.89 13.47
N LYS A 332 -1.19 23.26 14.76
CA LYS A 332 0.00 23.50 15.60
C LYS A 332 0.33 22.31 16.51
N TRP A 333 -0.04 21.10 16.09
CA TRP A 333 0.21 19.89 16.87
C TRP A 333 1.71 19.59 16.97
N PRO A 334 2.22 19.10 18.11
CA PRO A 334 3.65 18.78 18.23
C PRO A 334 4.12 17.68 17.27
N GLY A 335 3.25 16.72 16.92
CA GLY A 335 3.52 15.66 15.94
C GLY A 335 3.32 16.07 14.48
N PHE A 336 3.01 17.34 14.20
CA PHE A 336 3.03 17.88 12.83
C PHE A 336 4.41 18.46 12.50
N HIS A 337 4.92 18.15 11.32
CA HIS A 337 6.26 18.49 10.90
C HIS A 337 6.28 19.03 9.47
N VAL A 338 6.71 20.29 9.33
CA VAL A 338 7.23 20.79 8.06
C VAL A 338 8.64 20.22 7.90
N ILE A 339 8.79 19.26 6.99
CA ILE A 339 10.09 18.61 6.77
C ILE A 339 10.93 19.53 5.87
N THR A 340 12.16 19.80 6.28
CA THR A 340 13.13 20.61 5.51
C THR A 340 14.39 19.81 5.16
N ASN A 341 14.76 18.83 5.99
CA ASN A 341 15.96 18.00 5.83
C ASN A 341 15.69 16.77 4.94
N SER A 342 16.45 16.64 3.86
CA SER A 342 16.38 15.49 2.94
C SER A 342 16.69 14.14 3.60
N SER A 343 17.49 14.13 4.67
CA SER A 343 17.81 12.92 5.45
C SER A 343 16.61 12.38 6.23
N VAL A 344 15.64 13.23 6.57
CA VAL A 344 14.38 12.79 7.18
C VAL A 344 13.46 12.25 6.10
N THR A 345 13.37 12.95 4.97
CA THR A 345 12.57 12.53 3.82
C THR A 345 13.00 11.16 3.27
N SER A 346 14.31 10.87 3.28
CA SER A 346 14.85 9.60 2.78
C SER A 346 14.26 8.37 3.50
N LEU A 347 13.97 8.47 4.79
CA LEU A 347 13.34 7.41 5.60
C LEU A 347 11.96 6.98 5.09
N PHE A 348 11.28 7.85 4.35
CA PHE A 348 9.95 7.62 3.80
C PHE A 348 9.97 7.21 2.32
N THR A 349 11.15 7.06 1.71
CA THR A 349 11.31 6.68 0.31
C THR A 349 11.00 5.21 0.04
N VAL A 350 10.85 4.83 -1.23
CA VAL A 350 10.61 3.42 -1.60
C VAL A 350 11.77 2.52 -1.12
N ALA A 351 13.01 2.97 -1.31
CA ALA A 351 14.19 2.21 -0.93
C ALA A 351 14.27 1.97 0.57
N GLU A 352 14.05 3.00 1.40
CA GLU A 352 14.21 2.86 2.86
C GLU A 352 12.95 2.38 3.55
N PHE A 353 11.79 2.96 3.24
CA PHE A 353 10.57 2.74 4.02
C PHE A 353 10.01 1.33 3.86
N ILE A 354 9.98 0.83 2.62
CA ILE A 354 9.43 -0.49 2.28
C ILE A 354 10.49 -1.46 1.77
N GLN A 355 11.77 -1.09 1.86
CA GLN A 355 12.89 -1.91 1.37
C GLN A 355 12.68 -2.30 -0.10
N GLY A 356 12.16 -1.38 -0.91
CA GLY A 356 11.61 -1.65 -2.24
C GLY A 356 12.61 -2.31 -3.18
N ASP A 357 13.88 -1.95 -3.08
CA ASP A 357 14.97 -2.50 -3.89
C ASP A 357 15.12 -4.03 -3.73
N LEU A 358 14.68 -4.58 -2.60
CA LEU A 358 14.77 -6.02 -2.32
C LEU A 358 13.68 -6.85 -3.01
N TRP A 359 12.59 -6.24 -3.47
CA TRP A 359 11.43 -7.00 -3.95
C TRP A 359 10.72 -6.42 -5.17
N LEU A 360 10.68 -5.10 -5.36
CA LEU A 360 10.03 -4.48 -6.52
C LEU A 360 10.65 -4.87 -7.88
N PRO A 361 11.98 -5.09 -8.03
CA PRO A 361 12.54 -5.55 -9.31
C PRO A 361 11.95 -6.87 -9.84
N PHE A 362 11.47 -7.74 -8.95
CA PHE A 362 10.82 -9.00 -9.32
C PHE A 362 9.41 -8.78 -9.85
N THR A 363 8.72 -7.72 -9.41
CA THR A 363 7.35 -7.40 -9.82
C THR A 363 7.23 -6.82 -11.23
N LYS A 364 8.33 -6.31 -11.80
CA LYS A 364 8.38 -5.52 -13.05
C LYS A 364 7.61 -4.19 -13.00
N VAL A 365 7.05 -3.80 -11.85
CA VAL A 365 6.45 -2.48 -11.65
C VAL A 365 7.56 -1.43 -11.59
N PRO A 366 7.48 -0.35 -12.40
CA PRO A 366 8.47 0.72 -12.34
C PRO A 366 8.32 1.50 -11.03
N TYR A 367 9.45 1.86 -10.43
CA TYR A 367 9.46 2.66 -9.21
C TYR A 367 10.67 3.59 -9.20
N ASN A 368 10.49 4.75 -8.57
CA ASN A 368 11.61 5.61 -8.23
C ASN A 368 12.00 5.26 -6.80
N ARG A 369 13.28 4.98 -6.59
CA ARG A 369 13.83 4.58 -5.30
C ARG A 369 13.63 5.66 -4.22
N GLY A 370 13.73 6.93 -4.62
CA GLY A 370 13.55 8.12 -3.77
C GLY A 370 12.61 9.17 -4.37
N VAL A 371 12.59 10.34 -3.71
CA VAL A 371 11.89 11.53 -4.18
C VAL A 371 12.82 12.56 -4.78
#